data_AF-A0AA38CLP0-F1
#
_entry.id   AF-A0AA38CLP0-F1
#
_cell.length_a   1.000
_cell.length_b   1.000
_cell.length_c   1.000
_cell.angle_alpha   90.00
_cell.angle_beta   90.00
_cell.angle_gamma   90.00
#
_symmetry.space_group_name_H-M   'P 1'
#
loop_
_entity.id
_entity.type
_entity.pdbx_description
1 polymer ?
#
loop_
_entity_poly.entity_id
_entity_poly.type
_entity_poly.pdbx_seq_one_letter_code
_entity_poly.pdbx_strand_id
1 'polypeptide(L)'
;APQKHQKFVAHVLGLPMNKVVCKTKRLGGGFGGKETRSAFIAAAAAVPSYILQRPVKITLDRDMDMMITGQRHAFLGKYKVGFSEEGNVLALDLEIYNNGGNSLDLSLAVLERAMFHSDNVYAIENVRISGKVCFTHLPSNTAFRGFGGPQGMLVTENWIEHIARELGKRPEEIKELNFHKEGHVLHYGQKLEQCRLQKVWNELKASCDFDVACLKVDKFNSLNRWKKRGLAMVPTKFGISFTTKFMNQ
;
A
#
# COMPACT_ATOMS: atom_id res chain seq x y z
N ALA A 1 4.25 -18.61 -0.29
CA ALA A 1 5.14 -18.90 0.85
C ALA A 1 5.11 -20.39 1.23
N PRO A 2 5.95 -21.26 0.64
CA PRO A 2 5.91 -22.73 0.87
C PRO A 2 6.05 -23.15 2.34
N GLN A 3 6.91 -22.47 3.10
CA GLN A 3 7.10 -22.74 4.53
C GLN A 3 5.80 -22.56 5.35
N LYS A 4 5.00 -21.50 5.08
CA LYS A 4 3.70 -21.30 5.73
C LYS A 4 2.72 -22.43 5.42
N HIS A 5 2.69 -22.89 4.17
CA HIS A 5 1.82 -24.00 3.74
C HIS A 5 2.23 -25.31 4.44
N GLN A 6 3.53 -25.61 4.46
CA GLN A 6 4.08 -26.75 5.18
C GLN A 6 3.68 -26.73 6.66
N LYS A 7 3.83 -25.58 7.33
CA LYS A 7 3.46 -25.40 8.74
C LYS A 7 1.97 -25.64 8.98
N PHE A 8 1.09 -25.08 8.15
CA PHE A 8 -0.37 -25.19 8.33
C PHE A 8 -0.85 -26.62 8.10
N VAL A 9 -0.34 -27.28 7.06
CA VAL A 9 -0.66 -28.68 6.75
C VAL A 9 -0.14 -29.61 7.84
N ALA A 10 1.11 -29.42 8.30
CA ALA A 10 1.67 -30.20 9.40
C ALA A 10 0.83 -30.07 10.68
N HIS A 11 0.42 -28.84 11.00
CA HIS A 11 -0.39 -28.55 12.19
C HIS A 11 -1.77 -29.20 12.14
N VAL A 12 -2.52 -29.05 11.04
CA VAL A 12 -3.89 -29.62 10.95
C VAL A 12 -3.90 -31.16 10.96
N LEU A 13 -2.82 -31.78 10.48
CA LEU A 13 -2.66 -33.24 10.47
C LEU A 13 -2.03 -33.80 11.75
N GLY A 14 -1.58 -32.95 12.69
CA GLY A 14 -0.85 -33.40 13.88
C GLY A 14 0.52 -34.02 13.57
N LEU A 15 1.14 -33.63 12.45
CA LEU A 15 2.43 -34.17 12.00
C LEU A 15 3.58 -33.21 12.29
N PRO A 16 4.82 -33.72 12.51
CA PRO A 16 6.00 -32.87 12.49
C PRO A 16 6.26 -32.32 11.08
N MET A 17 6.80 -31.10 10.99
CA MET A 17 7.01 -30.40 9.70
C MET A 17 7.88 -31.18 8.70
N ASN A 18 8.83 -32.00 9.19
CA ASN A 18 9.70 -32.83 8.34
C ASN A 18 8.94 -33.93 7.58
N LYS A 19 7.69 -34.24 7.95
CA LYS A 19 6.82 -35.20 7.24
C LYS A 19 5.98 -34.55 6.15
N VAL A 20 5.98 -33.22 6.04
CA VAL A 20 5.21 -32.47 5.05
C VAL A 20 6.15 -31.79 4.06
N VAL A 21 5.96 -32.02 2.77
CA VAL A 21 6.76 -31.40 1.70
C VAL A 21 5.86 -30.50 0.86
N CYS A 22 6.22 -29.22 0.75
CA CYS A 22 5.53 -28.27 -0.13
C CYS A 22 6.38 -28.00 -1.37
N LYS A 23 5.83 -28.25 -2.57
CA LYS A 23 6.51 -28.03 -3.86
C LYS A 23 5.76 -26.98 -4.67
N THR A 24 6.47 -25.98 -5.18
CA THR A 24 5.92 -24.95 -6.06
C THR A 24 6.82 -24.76 -7.27
N LYS A 25 6.35 -25.12 -8.48
CA LYS A 25 7.11 -24.91 -9.73
C LYS A 25 6.98 -23.48 -10.24
N ARG A 26 5.75 -23.00 -10.40
CA ARG A 26 5.41 -21.63 -10.81
C ARG A 26 4.00 -21.27 -10.33
N LEU A 27 3.67 -19.98 -10.32
CA LEU A 27 2.33 -19.47 -10.06
C LEU A 27 1.85 -18.63 -11.25
N GLY A 28 0.59 -18.81 -11.66
CA GLY A 28 -0.09 -17.89 -12.58
C GLY A 28 -0.51 -16.61 -11.86
N GLY A 29 0.45 -15.77 -11.48
CA GLY A 29 0.23 -14.59 -10.66
C GLY A 29 -0.06 -14.88 -9.19
N GLY A 30 0.22 -13.90 -8.33
CA GLY A 30 0.02 -14.02 -6.88
C GLY A 30 -0.29 -12.69 -6.21
N PHE A 31 0.48 -11.64 -6.51
CA PHE A 31 0.23 -10.24 -6.11
C PHE A 31 -0.01 -10.00 -4.61
N GLY A 32 0.38 -10.95 -3.74
CA GLY A 32 0.14 -10.93 -2.29
C GLY A 32 -0.95 -11.92 -1.84
N GLY A 33 -2.00 -12.14 -2.63
CA GLY A 33 -3.13 -13.02 -2.26
C GLY A 33 -2.73 -14.48 -1.99
N LYS A 34 -1.60 -14.95 -2.54
CA LYS A 34 -1.04 -16.30 -2.31
C LYS A 34 0.08 -16.34 -1.26
N GLU A 35 0.22 -15.28 -0.47
CA GLU A 35 1.20 -15.24 0.62
C GLU A 35 0.72 -16.08 1.82
N THR A 36 -0.52 -15.87 2.25
CA THR A 36 -1.14 -16.59 3.38
C THR A 36 -2.43 -17.30 3.00
N ARG A 37 -3.25 -16.70 2.13
CA ARG A 37 -4.65 -17.14 1.91
C ARG A 37 -4.78 -18.45 1.16
N SER A 38 -3.75 -18.86 0.40
CA SER A 38 -3.70 -20.20 -0.17
C SER A 38 -3.36 -21.31 0.84
N ALA A 39 -2.83 -20.97 2.03
CA ALA A 39 -2.38 -21.97 3.00
C ALA A 39 -3.55 -22.69 3.67
N PHE A 40 -4.66 -22.01 3.98
CA PHE A 40 -5.83 -22.67 4.56
C PHE A 40 -6.52 -23.61 3.57
N ILE A 41 -6.49 -23.28 2.26
CA ILE A 41 -7.01 -24.15 1.20
C ILE A 41 -6.16 -25.43 1.10
N ALA A 42 -4.83 -25.29 1.20
CA ALA A 42 -3.92 -26.43 1.24
C ALA A 42 -4.16 -27.31 2.48
N ALA A 43 -4.39 -26.70 3.65
CA ALA A 43 -4.75 -27.42 4.87
C ALA A 43 -6.09 -28.16 4.73
N ALA A 44 -7.10 -27.51 4.15
CA ALA A 44 -8.40 -28.12 3.89
C ALA A 44 -8.31 -29.33 2.93
N ALA A 45 -7.47 -29.27 1.90
CA ALA A 45 -7.24 -30.40 1.01
C ALA A 45 -6.46 -31.56 1.69
N ALA A 46 -5.59 -31.24 2.65
CA ALA A 46 -4.73 -32.21 3.31
C ALA A 46 -5.50 -33.18 4.21
N VAL A 47 -6.54 -32.72 4.91
CA VAL A 47 -7.34 -33.55 5.82
C VAL A 47 -7.98 -34.76 5.13
N PRO A 48 -8.82 -34.61 4.08
CA PRO A 48 -9.40 -35.76 3.39
C PRO A 48 -8.33 -36.59 2.67
N SER A 49 -7.23 -35.98 2.20
CA SER A 49 -6.13 -36.74 1.59
C SER A 49 -5.47 -37.69 2.59
N TYR A 50 -5.31 -37.25 3.84
CA TYR A 50 -4.72 -38.04 4.92
C TYR A 50 -5.66 -39.13 5.44
N ILE A 51 -6.95 -38.82 5.61
CA ILE A 51 -7.94 -39.80 6.10
C ILE A 51 -8.20 -40.89 5.05
N LEU A 52 -8.39 -40.49 3.79
CA LEU A 52 -8.76 -41.42 2.71
C LEU A 52 -7.55 -42.13 2.10
N GLN A 53 -6.32 -41.72 2.45
CA GLN A 53 -5.10 -42.23 1.84
C GLN A 53 -5.11 -42.11 0.30
N ARG A 54 -5.69 -41.03 -0.22
CA ARG A 54 -5.84 -40.76 -1.66
C ARG A 54 -5.42 -39.33 -1.99
N PRO A 55 -4.89 -39.08 -3.20
CA PRO A 55 -4.60 -37.72 -3.65
C PRO A 55 -5.89 -36.89 -3.74
N VAL A 56 -5.86 -35.68 -3.18
CA VAL A 56 -6.95 -34.70 -3.25
C VAL A 56 -6.46 -33.44 -3.94
N LYS A 57 -7.29 -32.88 -4.84
CA LYS A 57 -7.03 -31.62 -5.53
C LYS A 57 -8.21 -30.68 -5.33
N ILE A 58 -7.92 -29.45 -4.89
CA ILE A 58 -8.88 -28.35 -4.87
C ILE A 58 -8.45 -27.31 -5.90
N THR A 59 -9.37 -26.90 -6.76
CA THR A 59 -9.20 -25.76 -7.66
C THR A 59 -10.44 -24.90 -7.47
N LEU A 60 -10.24 -23.64 -7.11
CA LEU A 60 -11.35 -22.72 -6.89
C LEU A 60 -11.80 -22.13 -8.23
N ASP A 61 -13.11 -22.08 -8.41
CA ASP A 61 -13.72 -21.20 -9.39
C ASP A 61 -13.54 -19.74 -8.98
N ARG A 62 -13.67 -18.83 -9.95
CA ARG A 62 -13.33 -17.41 -9.78
C ARG A 62 -14.17 -16.73 -8.70
N ASP A 63 -15.47 -16.98 -8.70
CA ASP A 63 -16.41 -16.47 -7.72
C ASP A 63 -16.05 -16.93 -6.30
N MET A 64 -15.75 -18.23 -6.13
CA MET A 64 -15.34 -18.78 -4.85
C MET A 64 -14.01 -18.16 -4.37
N ASP A 65 -13.01 -18.07 -5.25
CA ASP A 65 -11.73 -17.40 -4.96
C ASP A 65 -11.94 -15.96 -4.49
N MET A 66 -12.77 -15.18 -5.19
CA MET A 66 -13.10 -13.80 -4.83
C MET A 66 -13.84 -13.67 -3.50
N MET A 67 -14.70 -14.64 -3.17
CA MET A 67 -15.46 -14.64 -1.92
C MET A 67 -14.60 -14.97 -0.70
N ILE A 68 -13.67 -15.94 -0.80
CA ILE A 68 -13.05 -16.52 0.40
C ILE A 68 -11.61 -16.08 0.65
N THR A 69 -10.89 -15.62 -0.38
CA THR A 69 -9.44 -15.37 -0.26
C THR A 69 -9.11 -13.96 0.23
N GLY A 70 -10.10 -13.06 0.34
CA GLY A 70 -9.88 -11.69 0.78
C GLY A 70 -9.20 -10.81 -0.28
N GLN A 71 -9.07 -9.53 0.00
CA GLN A 71 -8.57 -8.54 -0.97
C GLN A 71 -7.58 -7.57 -0.31
N ARG A 72 -7.30 -6.46 -1.01
CA ARG A 72 -6.62 -5.30 -0.42
C ARG A 72 -7.52 -4.69 0.66
N HIS A 73 -6.95 -4.31 1.79
CA HIS A 73 -7.67 -3.58 2.83
C HIS A 73 -8.24 -2.26 2.30
N ALA A 74 -9.54 -2.05 2.54
CA ALA A 74 -10.15 -0.72 2.50
C ALA A 74 -9.59 0.13 3.65
N PHE A 75 -9.37 1.42 3.38
CA PHE A 75 -8.83 2.38 4.34
C PHE A 75 -9.78 3.57 4.53
N LEU A 76 -9.84 4.07 5.76
CA LEU A 76 -10.35 5.40 6.09
C LEU A 76 -9.19 6.22 6.67
N GLY A 77 -8.92 7.38 6.09
CA GLY A 77 -7.96 8.35 6.62
C GLY A 77 -8.69 9.59 7.12
N LYS A 78 -8.49 9.95 8.38
CA LYS A 78 -8.91 11.23 8.96
C LYS A 78 -7.66 12.06 9.20
N TYR A 79 -7.61 13.27 8.67
CA TYR A 79 -6.43 14.11 8.79
C TYR A 79 -6.79 15.54 9.17
N LYS A 80 -5.85 16.19 9.86
CA LYS A 80 -5.78 17.63 10.04
C LYS A 80 -4.36 18.07 9.65
N VAL A 81 -4.28 18.97 8.68
CA VAL A 81 -3.00 19.50 8.17
C VAL A 81 -2.93 20.99 8.44
N GLY A 82 -1.79 21.45 8.98
CA GLY A 82 -1.48 22.86 9.17
C GLY A 82 -0.40 23.29 8.18
N PHE A 83 -0.62 24.40 7.49
CA PHE A 83 0.26 24.91 6.44
C PHE A 83 0.32 26.44 6.44
N SER A 84 1.39 27.01 5.88
CA SER A 84 1.57 28.45 5.71
C SER A 84 0.82 29.00 4.48
N GLU A 85 0.71 30.33 4.35
CA GLU A 85 0.12 30.98 3.17
C GLU A 85 0.86 30.64 1.86
N GLU A 86 2.16 30.34 1.95
CA GLU A 86 2.97 29.89 0.82
C GLU A 86 2.69 28.42 0.45
N GLY A 87 2.13 27.63 1.37
CA GLY A 87 1.85 26.20 1.20
C GLY A 87 2.87 25.27 1.84
N ASN A 88 3.75 25.77 2.71
CA ASN A 88 4.66 24.92 3.48
C ASN A 88 3.87 24.13 4.53
N VAL A 89 4.04 22.82 4.57
CA VAL A 89 3.39 21.94 5.54
C VAL A 89 4.14 22.00 6.86
N LEU A 90 3.47 22.49 7.89
CA LEU A 90 4.05 22.69 9.22
C LEU A 90 3.69 21.55 10.18
N ALA A 91 2.48 21.03 10.06
CA ALA A 91 1.99 19.97 10.94
C ALA A 91 1.01 19.00 10.25
N LEU A 92 1.06 17.73 10.63
CA LEU A 92 0.09 16.71 10.22
C LEU A 92 -0.33 15.88 11.43
N ASP A 93 -1.64 15.79 11.65
CA ASP A 93 -2.26 14.82 12.53
C ASP A 93 -3.14 13.87 11.71
N LEU A 94 -2.74 12.60 11.66
CA LEU A 94 -3.34 11.58 10.81
C LEU A 94 -3.78 10.36 11.62
N GLU A 95 -5.04 9.97 11.45
CA GLU A 95 -5.58 8.69 11.90
C GLU A 95 -5.94 7.84 10.68
N ILE A 96 -5.38 6.63 10.59
CA ILE A 96 -5.69 5.68 9.52
C ILE A 96 -6.29 4.38 10.07
N TYR A 97 -7.34 3.91 9.41
CA TYR A 97 -8.09 2.73 9.80
C TYR A 97 -8.14 1.76 8.63
N ASN A 98 -7.74 0.51 8.83
CA ASN A 98 -7.86 -0.51 7.79
C ASN A 98 -8.84 -1.62 8.18
N ASN A 99 -9.72 -1.99 7.26
CA ASN A 99 -10.65 -3.10 7.50
C ASN A 99 -9.93 -4.44 7.33
N GLY A 100 -9.63 -5.12 8.45
CA GLY A 100 -8.92 -6.40 8.49
C GLY A 100 -9.78 -7.62 8.15
N GLY A 101 -11.10 -7.47 8.20
CA GLY A 101 -12.04 -8.59 8.11
C GLY A 101 -12.06 -9.43 9.38
N ASN A 102 -12.42 -10.71 9.23
CA ASN A 102 -12.70 -11.62 10.34
C ASN A 102 -11.47 -12.29 10.96
N SER A 103 -10.25 -11.97 10.50
CA SER A 103 -9.01 -12.48 11.08
C SER A 103 -7.90 -11.45 10.89
N LEU A 104 -6.89 -11.47 11.76
CA LEU A 104 -5.81 -10.48 11.70
C LEU A 104 -4.97 -10.62 10.41
N ASP A 105 -4.67 -11.86 9.97
CA ASP A 105 -3.80 -12.15 8.83
C ASP A 105 -2.55 -11.23 8.82
N LEU A 106 -2.32 -10.48 7.74
CA LEU A 106 -1.23 -9.52 7.59
C LEU A 106 -1.67 -8.07 7.87
N SER A 107 -2.85 -7.85 8.45
CA SER A 107 -3.47 -6.52 8.57
C SER A 107 -2.66 -5.52 9.38
N LEU A 108 -1.98 -5.97 10.44
CA LEU A 108 -1.13 -5.10 11.26
C LEU A 108 0.10 -4.65 10.48
N ALA A 109 0.78 -5.56 9.79
CA ALA A 109 1.96 -5.23 8.97
C ALA A 109 1.60 -4.34 7.77
N VAL A 110 0.40 -4.51 7.21
CA VAL A 110 -0.16 -3.61 6.18
C VAL A 110 -0.39 -2.21 6.76
N LEU A 111 -0.94 -2.10 7.96
CA LEU A 111 -1.15 -0.83 8.64
C LEU A 111 0.17 -0.12 8.96
N GLU A 112 1.16 -0.83 9.52
CA GLU A 112 2.50 -0.29 9.78
C GLU A 112 3.13 0.28 8.51
N ARG A 113 3.06 -0.47 7.39
CA ARG A 113 3.57 0.03 6.12
C ARG A 113 2.81 1.27 5.64
N ALA A 114 1.49 1.33 5.79
CA ALA A 114 0.73 2.53 5.48
C ALA A 114 1.21 3.73 6.32
N MET A 115 1.45 3.54 7.62
CA MET A 115 1.99 4.58 8.51
C MET A 115 3.37 5.06 8.06
N PHE A 116 4.28 4.16 7.69
CA PHE A 116 5.62 4.50 7.19
C PHE A 116 5.63 5.26 5.86
N HIS A 117 4.54 5.24 5.10
CA HIS A 117 4.44 5.90 3.80
C HIS A 117 3.41 7.04 3.79
N SER A 118 2.89 7.43 4.96
CA SER A 118 1.91 8.52 5.08
C SER A 118 2.54 9.91 4.97
N ASP A 119 3.87 10.00 4.92
CA ASP A 119 4.62 11.19 4.50
C ASP A 119 4.74 11.29 2.97
N ASN A 120 4.56 10.18 2.24
CA ASN A 120 4.97 9.99 0.86
C ASN A 120 6.40 10.52 0.61
N VAL A 121 6.52 11.71 0.02
CA VAL A 121 7.80 12.37 -0.28
C VAL A 121 7.94 13.73 0.39
N TYR A 122 7.03 14.09 1.29
CA TYR A 122 6.92 15.45 1.83
C TYR A 122 7.56 15.55 3.21
N ALA A 123 8.38 16.58 3.39
CA ALA A 123 8.94 16.98 4.68
C ALA A 123 7.82 17.57 5.54
N ILE A 124 7.62 17.01 6.74
CA ILE A 124 6.61 17.45 7.69
C ILE A 124 7.29 17.57 9.05
N GLU A 125 7.43 18.79 9.55
CA GLU A 125 8.17 19.05 10.78
C GLU A 125 7.48 18.44 12.01
N ASN A 126 6.17 18.67 12.13
CA ASN A 126 5.40 18.23 13.30
C ASN A 126 4.37 17.17 12.88
N VAL A 127 4.63 15.90 13.19
CA VAL A 127 3.80 14.81 12.68
C VAL A 127 3.34 13.85 13.76
N ARG A 128 2.05 13.55 13.76
CA ARG A 128 1.42 12.48 14.54
C ARG A 128 0.65 11.57 13.60
N ILE A 129 1.01 10.28 13.58
CA ILE A 129 0.29 9.27 12.80
C ILE A 129 -0.13 8.14 13.74
N SER A 130 -1.43 7.85 13.76
CA SER A 130 -2.00 6.73 14.51
C SER A 130 -2.78 5.80 13.59
N GLY A 131 -2.78 4.50 13.91
CA GLY A 131 -3.37 3.47 13.08
C GLY A 131 -4.19 2.47 13.88
N LYS A 132 -5.31 1.99 13.33
CA LYS A 132 -6.08 0.87 13.91
C LYS A 132 -6.55 -0.12 12.86
N VAL A 133 -6.40 -1.42 13.17
CA VAL A 133 -7.00 -2.51 12.39
C VAL A 133 -8.43 -2.74 12.89
N CYS A 134 -9.40 -2.63 12.00
CA CYS A 134 -10.81 -2.86 12.31
C CYS A 134 -11.16 -4.34 12.06
N PHE A 135 -11.61 -5.03 13.11
CA PHE A 135 -12.26 -6.33 12.98
C PHE A 135 -13.67 -6.16 12.40
N THR A 136 -14.03 -6.96 11.41
CA THR A 136 -15.38 -6.96 10.82
C THR A 136 -15.80 -8.39 10.43
N HIS A 137 -17.08 -8.60 10.16
CA HIS A 137 -17.62 -9.89 9.70
C HIS A 137 -17.42 -10.15 8.19
N LEU A 138 -16.43 -9.50 7.57
CA LEU A 138 -16.06 -9.72 6.18
C LEU A 138 -14.91 -10.74 6.06
N PRO A 139 -14.69 -11.34 4.86
CA PRO A 139 -13.51 -12.15 4.62
C PRO A 139 -12.22 -11.41 5.00
N SER A 140 -11.31 -12.09 5.70
CA SER A 140 -10.04 -11.50 6.12
C SER A 140 -9.22 -11.03 4.92
N ASN A 141 -8.90 -9.73 4.91
CA ASN A 141 -8.04 -9.11 3.92
C ASN A 141 -6.56 -9.45 4.17
N THR A 142 -5.74 -9.30 3.14
CA THR A 142 -4.35 -9.77 3.17
C THR A 142 -3.40 -8.86 2.37
N ALA A 143 -2.20 -9.35 2.12
CA ALA A 143 -1.26 -8.73 1.21
C ALA A 143 -1.88 -8.50 -0.18
N PHE A 144 -1.78 -7.26 -0.66
CA PHE A 144 -1.88 -6.91 -2.07
C PHE A 144 -0.66 -6.05 -2.40
N ARG A 145 -0.03 -6.22 -3.57
CA ARG A 145 1.08 -5.38 -4.10
C ARG A 145 1.00 -3.91 -3.63
N GLY A 146 2.06 -3.45 -2.97
CA GLY A 146 2.15 -2.16 -2.28
C GLY A 146 1.92 -2.24 -0.76
N PHE A 147 1.13 -3.22 -0.31
CA PHE A 147 1.05 -3.67 1.08
C PHE A 147 0.73 -2.55 2.09
N GLY A 148 -0.27 -1.72 1.82
CA GLY A 148 -0.65 -0.58 2.68
C GLY A 148 -0.01 0.75 2.26
N GLY A 149 1.18 0.72 1.66
CA GLY A 149 1.86 1.92 1.15
C GLY A 149 0.99 2.76 0.21
N PRO A 150 0.33 2.18 -0.82
CA PRO A 150 -0.56 2.93 -1.69
C PRO A 150 -1.69 3.64 -0.96
N GLN A 151 -2.26 3.02 0.08
CA GLN A 151 -3.34 3.62 0.85
C GLN A 151 -2.85 4.80 1.70
N GLY A 152 -1.70 4.66 2.36
CA GLY A 152 -1.06 5.76 3.10
C GLY A 152 -0.74 6.95 2.19
N MET A 153 -0.04 6.70 1.08
CA MET A 153 0.34 7.74 0.13
C MET A 153 -0.86 8.41 -0.56
N LEU A 154 -1.95 7.67 -0.81
CA LEU A 154 -3.16 8.26 -1.40
C LEU A 154 -3.85 9.25 -0.45
N VAL A 155 -3.85 8.95 0.86
CA VAL A 155 -4.33 9.92 1.87
C VAL A 155 -3.42 11.15 1.87
N THR A 156 -2.10 10.96 1.73
CA THR A 156 -1.12 12.03 1.60
C THR A 156 -1.40 12.95 0.42
N GLU A 157 -1.53 12.40 -0.78
CA GLU A 157 -1.83 13.19 -1.98
C GLU A 157 -3.18 13.91 -1.87
N ASN A 158 -4.15 13.36 -1.15
CA ASN A 158 -5.44 14.01 -0.92
C ASN A 158 -5.30 15.32 -0.14
N TRP A 159 -4.56 15.31 0.96
CA TRP A 159 -4.41 16.54 1.74
C TRP A 159 -3.50 17.55 1.06
N ILE A 160 -2.54 17.12 0.22
CA ILE A 160 -1.78 18.02 -0.67
C ILE A 160 -2.71 18.74 -1.65
N GLU A 161 -3.61 18.01 -2.30
CA GLU A 161 -4.61 18.58 -3.22
C GLU A 161 -5.55 19.58 -2.51
N HIS A 162 -5.89 19.32 -1.25
CA HIS A 162 -6.72 20.24 -0.46
C HIS A 162 -5.98 21.53 -0.12
N ILE A 163 -4.68 21.46 0.24
CA ILE A 163 -3.85 22.65 0.45
C ILE A 163 -3.78 23.48 -0.85
N ALA A 164 -3.52 22.83 -1.98
CA ALA A 164 -3.42 23.49 -3.27
C ALA A 164 -4.72 24.23 -3.63
N ARG A 165 -5.87 23.57 -3.40
CA ARG A 165 -7.19 24.17 -3.62
C ARG A 165 -7.46 25.37 -2.73
N GLU A 166 -7.14 25.26 -1.43
CA GLU A 166 -7.36 26.35 -0.46
C GLU A 166 -6.54 27.61 -0.85
N LEU A 167 -5.31 27.40 -1.31
CA LEU A 167 -4.41 28.49 -1.69
C LEU A 167 -4.56 28.96 -3.14
N GLY A 168 -5.43 28.31 -3.94
CA GLY A 168 -5.56 28.59 -5.37
C GLY A 168 -4.29 28.34 -6.18
N LYS A 169 -3.43 27.41 -5.73
CA LYS A 169 -2.16 27.03 -6.39
C LYS A 169 -2.30 25.70 -7.11
N ARG A 170 -1.39 25.42 -8.05
CA ARG A 170 -1.32 24.07 -8.64
C ARG A 170 -0.80 23.08 -7.60
N PRO A 171 -1.31 21.83 -7.57
CA PRO A 171 -0.81 20.80 -6.67
C PRO A 171 0.69 20.59 -6.80
N GLU A 172 1.24 20.61 -8.01
CA GLU A 172 2.68 20.42 -8.25
C GLU A 172 3.55 21.47 -7.55
N GLU A 173 3.07 22.71 -7.41
CA GLU A 173 3.79 23.78 -6.71
C GLU A 173 3.85 23.51 -5.20
N ILE A 174 2.74 23.03 -4.62
CA ILE A 174 2.69 22.59 -3.22
C ILE A 174 3.60 21.38 -3.01
N LYS A 175 3.62 20.44 -3.96
CA LYS A 175 4.47 19.24 -3.90
C LYS A 175 5.95 19.63 -3.88
N GLU A 176 6.39 20.41 -4.87
CA GLU A 176 7.78 20.84 -5.04
C GLU A 176 8.29 21.62 -3.81
N LEU A 177 7.44 22.47 -3.22
CA LEU A 177 7.78 23.23 -2.01
C LEU A 177 8.09 22.33 -0.81
N ASN A 178 7.38 21.20 -0.70
CA ASN A 178 7.42 20.33 0.46
C ASN A 178 8.29 19.08 0.29
N PHE A 179 9.04 18.92 -0.81
CA PHE A 179 9.83 17.71 -1.02
C PHE A 179 10.90 17.47 0.05
N HIS A 180 11.06 16.19 0.40
CA HIS A 180 12.20 15.69 1.13
C HIS A 180 13.51 16.05 0.43
N LYS A 181 14.52 16.39 1.22
CA LYS A 181 15.88 16.68 0.76
C LYS A 181 16.84 15.57 1.19
N GLU A 182 18.01 15.55 0.57
CA GLU A 182 19.11 14.67 1.00
C GLU A 182 19.40 14.87 2.49
N GLY A 183 19.54 13.77 3.23
CA GLY A 183 19.81 13.81 4.67
C GLY A 183 18.61 14.11 5.55
N HIS A 184 17.41 14.33 5.00
CA HIS A 184 16.19 14.52 5.80
C HIS A 184 15.90 13.28 6.65
N VAL A 185 15.49 13.49 7.90
CA VAL A 185 15.12 12.41 8.82
C VAL A 185 13.61 12.24 8.79
N LEU A 186 13.16 11.05 8.40
CA LEU A 186 11.75 10.71 8.29
C LEU A 186 11.08 10.66 9.66
N HIS A 187 9.74 10.68 9.68
CA HIS A 187 8.92 10.66 10.91
C HIS A 187 9.11 9.45 11.80
N TYR A 188 9.80 8.41 11.31
CA TYR A 188 10.18 7.20 12.04
C TYR A 188 11.70 7.09 12.27
N GLY A 189 12.44 8.20 12.17
CA GLY A 189 13.85 8.32 12.55
C GLY A 189 14.86 7.85 11.50
N GLN A 190 14.43 7.37 10.33
CA GLN A 190 15.35 6.97 9.27
C GLN A 190 15.86 8.19 8.49
N LYS A 191 17.18 8.32 8.34
CA LYS A 191 17.81 9.32 7.47
C LYS A 191 17.69 8.90 6.01
N LEU A 192 17.30 9.84 5.15
CA LEU A 192 17.34 9.65 3.70
C LEU A 192 18.76 9.83 3.17
N GLU A 193 19.22 8.83 2.44
CA GLU A 193 20.50 8.83 1.75
C GLU A 193 20.26 8.63 0.26
N GLN A 194 21.04 9.32 -0.58
CA GLN A 194 20.95 9.24 -2.03
C GLN A 194 19.54 9.55 -2.59
N CYS A 195 18.88 10.56 -2.03
CA CYS A 195 17.56 11.04 -2.44
C CYS A 195 17.61 11.60 -3.88
N ARG A 196 17.08 10.82 -4.84
CA ARG A 196 16.99 11.20 -6.26
C ARG A 196 15.68 11.87 -6.65
N LEU A 197 14.82 12.21 -5.68
CA LEU A 197 13.47 12.72 -5.89
C LEU A 197 13.44 13.90 -6.85
N GLN A 198 14.19 14.96 -6.53
CA GLN A 198 14.20 16.18 -7.35
C GLN A 198 14.68 15.92 -8.78
N LYS A 199 15.68 15.05 -8.95
CA LYS A 199 16.22 14.69 -10.26
C LYS A 199 15.16 13.99 -11.10
N VAL A 200 14.53 12.95 -10.58
CA VAL A 200 13.48 12.19 -11.28
C VAL A 200 12.28 13.09 -11.60
N TRP A 201 11.88 13.94 -10.65
CA TRP A 201 10.79 14.89 -10.84
C TRP A 201 11.07 15.87 -11.99
N ASN A 202 12.26 16.48 -12.01
CA ASN A 202 12.64 17.45 -13.04
C ASN A 202 12.79 16.79 -14.42
N GLU A 203 13.39 15.60 -14.48
CA GLU A 203 13.53 14.83 -15.73
C GLU A 203 12.17 14.43 -16.30
N LEU A 204 11.23 14.00 -15.44
CA LEU A 204 9.87 13.69 -15.87
C LEU A 204 9.16 14.95 -16.37
N LYS A 205 9.21 16.06 -15.61
CA LYS A 205 8.60 17.34 -15.97
C LYS A 205 9.05 17.82 -17.34
N ALA A 206 10.36 17.73 -17.62
CA ALA A 206 10.95 18.09 -18.91
C ALA A 206 10.56 17.11 -20.03
N SER A 207 10.68 15.81 -19.81
CA SER A 207 10.44 14.79 -20.86
C SER A 207 8.99 14.71 -21.34
N CYS A 208 8.03 15.16 -20.53
CA CYS A 208 6.61 15.21 -20.91
C CYS A 208 6.09 16.62 -21.24
N ASP A 209 6.98 17.62 -21.35
CA ASP A 209 6.63 19.04 -21.57
C ASP A 209 5.50 19.51 -20.63
N PHE A 210 5.63 19.20 -19.33
CA PHE A 210 4.53 19.28 -18.38
C PHE A 210 3.85 20.66 -18.36
N ASP A 211 4.63 21.75 -18.33
CA ASP A 211 4.09 23.11 -18.30
C ASP A 211 3.33 23.46 -19.59
N VAL A 212 3.77 22.97 -20.74
CA VAL A 212 3.05 23.10 -22.01
C VAL A 212 1.75 22.29 -21.98
N ALA A 213 1.78 21.09 -21.39
CA ALA A 213 0.60 20.25 -21.22
C ALA A 213 -0.44 20.91 -20.30
N CYS A 214 -0.03 21.59 -19.22
CA CYS A 214 -0.91 22.39 -18.37
C CYS A 214 -1.66 23.45 -19.19
N LEU A 215 -0.95 24.28 -19.95
CA LEU A 215 -1.57 25.35 -20.78
C LEU A 215 -2.56 24.78 -21.81
N LYS A 216 -2.25 23.61 -22.39
CA LYS A 216 -3.15 22.90 -23.31
C LYS A 216 -4.42 22.42 -22.61
N VAL A 217 -4.32 21.92 -21.38
CA VAL A 217 -5.46 21.48 -20.57
C VAL A 217 -6.34 22.67 -20.21
N ASP A 218 -5.75 23.79 -19.77
CA ASP A 218 -6.50 25.00 -19.42
C ASP A 218 -7.26 25.57 -20.63
N LYS A 219 -6.57 25.67 -21.78
CA LYS A 219 -7.21 26.08 -23.04
C LYS A 219 -8.32 25.11 -23.47
N PHE A 220 -8.12 23.80 -23.33
CA PHE A 220 -9.18 22.84 -23.63
C PHE A 220 -10.39 23.05 -22.70
N ASN A 221 -10.15 23.21 -21.40
CA ASN A 221 -11.19 23.35 -20.40
C ASN A 221 -11.96 24.67 -20.53
N SER A 222 -11.32 25.77 -20.94
CA SER A 222 -12.01 27.05 -21.18
C SER A 222 -12.93 27.01 -22.40
N LEU A 223 -12.57 26.21 -23.42
CA LEU A 223 -13.34 26.07 -24.67
C LEU A 223 -14.42 24.98 -24.62
N ASN A 224 -14.41 24.11 -23.61
CA ASN A 224 -15.32 22.95 -23.53
C ASN A 224 -16.15 22.98 -22.25
N ARG A 225 -17.48 23.11 -22.38
CA ARG A 225 -18.42 23.10 -21.25
C ARG A 225 -18.66 21.69 -20.69
N TRP A 226 -18.80 20.69 -21.56
CA TRP A 226 -19.28 19.34 -21.21
C TRP A 226 -18.19 18.26 -21.20
N LYS A 227 -16.95 18.64 -21.55
CA LYS A 227 -15.78 17.75 -21.50
C LYS A 227 -14.66 18.52 -20.85
N LYS A 228 -13.99 17.89 -19.88
CA LYS A 228 -12.82 18.44 -19.21
C LYS A 228 -11.65 17.48 -19.33
N ARG A 229 -10.44 18.01 -19.27
CA ARG A 229 -9.19 17.26 -19.12
C ARG A 229 -8.59 17.59 -17.77
N GLY A 230 -7.92 16.60 -17.17
CA GLY A 230 -7.08 16.76 -15.99
C GLY A 230 -5.68 16.30 -16.32
N LEU A 231 -4.72 16.88 -15.62
CA LEU A 231 -3.31 16.50 -15.66
C LEU A 231 -2.81 16.51 -14.22
N ALA A 232 -1.98 15.54 -13.87
CA ALA A 232 -1.38 15.45 -12.54
C ALA A 232 -0.03 14.75 -12.64
N MET A 233 0.93 15.21 -11.84
CA MET A 233 2.20 14.51 -11.61
C MET A 233 2.29 14.13 -10.13
N VAL A 234 2.59 12.85 -9.86
CA VAL A 234 2.56 12.29 -8.51
C VAL A 234 3.89 11.61 -8.18
N PRO A 235 4.63 12.09 -7.18
CA PRO A 235 5.88 11.49 -6.75
C PRO A 235 5.65 10.30 -5.82
N THR A 236 6.66 9.46 -5.62
CA THR A 236 6.61 8.40 -4.61
C THR A 236 7.97 8.07 -4.02
N LYS A 237 7.99 7.77 -2.71
CA LYS A 237 9.07 7.07 -2.00
C LYS A 237 8.50 5.76 -1.47
N PHE A 238 9.19 4.65 -1.71
CA PHE A 238 8.77 3.34 -1.22
C PHE A 238 9.89 2.62 -0.49
N GLY A 239 9.70 2.33 0.80
CA GLY A 239 10.67 1.65 1.65
C GLY A 239 10.84 0.18 1.28
N ILE A 240 12.08 -0.23 0.99
CA ILE A 240 12.43 -1.60 0.57
C ILE A 240 13.00 -2.36 1.76
N SER A 241 12.19 -3.27 2.29
CA SER A 241 12.51 -4.35 3.25
C SER A 241 11.19 -4.89 3.80
N PHE A 242 11.20 -6.05 4.43
CA PHE A 242 10.11 -6.44 5.34
C PHE A 242 10.12 -5.54 6.57
N THR A 243 8.93 -5.11 7.01
CA THR A 243 8.78 -4.37 8.28
C THR A 243 9.17 -5.25 9.47
N THR A 244 9.01 -6.57 9.33
CA THR A 244 9.46 -7.56 10.29
C THR A 244 10.94 -7.91 10.08
N LYS A 245 11.81 -7.49 11.00
CA LYS A 245 13.27 -7.56 10.87
C LYS A 245 13.83 -8.95 10.50
N PHE A 246 13.35 -10.02 11.13
CA PHE A 246 13.90 -11.37 10.90
C PHE A 246 13.61 -11.93 9.50
N MET A 247 12.71 -11.31 8.72
CA MET A 247 12.43 -11.72 7.34
C MET A 247 13.43 -11.13 6.33
N ASN A 248 14.33 -10.24 6.76
CA ASN A 248 15.35 -9.61 5.93
C ASN A 248 16.70 -10.37 5.98
N GLN A 249 16.69 -11.66 6.30
CA GLN A 249 17.87 -12.54 6.31
C GLN A 249 18.31 -12.92 4.89
#